data_AF-A0A366H944-F1
#
_entry.id   AF-A0A366H944-F1
#
_cell.length_a   1.000
_cell.length_b   1.000
_cell.length_c   1.000
_cell.angle_alpha   90.00
_cell.angle_beta   90.00
_cell.angle_gamma   90.00
#
_symmetry.space_group_name_H-M   'P 1'
#
loop_
_entity.id
_entity.type
_entity.pdbx_description
1 polymer ?
#
loop_
_entity_poly.entity_id
_entity_poly.type
_entity_poly.pdbx_seq_one_letter_code
_entity_poly.pdbx_strand_id
1 'polypeptide(L)'
;MAHQTTQANQGRKPLITPVSTEADRMINDREVAHLLGVSRSWPWTLAREGKFPAPIKISHRCTRWWLSSVREWMADPQGWQAANKVA
;
A
#
# COMPACT_ATOMS: atom_id res chain seq x y z
N MET A 1 -57.76 -5.50 24.44
CA MET A 1 -56.55 -4.77 24.89
C MET A 1 -55.40 -5.78 24.83
N ALA A 2 -54.83 -6.12 23.67
CA ALA A 2 -54.12 -5.30 22.69
C ALA A 2 -52.66 -5.01 23.13
N HIS A 3 -51.75 -5.75 22.47
CA HIS A 3 -50.32 -5.48 22.23
C HIS A 3 -49.35 -5.59 23.41
N GLN A 4 -48.65 -6.73 23.50
CA GLN A 4 -47.28 -6.74 24.01
C GLN A 4 -46.31 -6.70 22.82
N THR A 5 -45.54 -5.62 22.85
CA THR A 5 -44.58 -5.09 21.89
C THR A 5 -43.39 -6.00 21.59
N THR A 6 -43.19 -6.20 20.29
CA THR A 6 -41.94 -6.24 19.52
C THR A 6 -40.62 -5.93 20.25
N GLN A 7 -39.78 -6.98 20.33
CA GLN A 7 -38.36 -7.03 19.91
C GLN A 7 -37.30 -6.13 20.58
N ALA A 8 -36.50 -6.75 21.45
CA ALA A 8 -35.16 -6.29 21.81
C ALA A 8 -34.09 -7.25 21.25
N ASN A 9 -33.72 -7.05 19.97
CA ASN A 9 -32.53 -7.66 19.38
C ASN A 9 -31.29 -6.93 19.91
N GLN A 10 -30.82 -7.36 21.08
CA GLN A 10 -29.66 -6.79 21.74
C GLN A 10 -28.36 -7.30 21.09
N GLY A 11 -27.68 -6.39 20.40
CA GLY A 11 -26.21 -6.27 20.46
C GLY A 11 -25.39 -7.45 19.93
N ARG A 12 -25.52 -7.81 18.66
CA ARG A 12 -24.40 -8.44 17.94
C ARG A 12 -23.34 -7.39 17.69
N LYS A 13 -22.42 -7.16 18.66
CA LYS A 13 -21.12 -6.55 18.34
C LYS A 13 -20.45 -7.48 17.32
N PRO A 14 -20.13 -7.01 16.11
CA PRO A 14 -19.44 -7.87 15.18
C PRO A 14 -18.00 -8.07 15.71
N LEU A 15 -17.69 -9.30 16.15
CA LEU A 15 -16.33 -9.74 16.50
C LEU A 15 -15.51 -10.03 15.23
N ILE A 16 -15.66 -9.20 14.19
CA ILE A 16 -14.67 -9.16 13.12
C ILE A 16 -13.50 -8.31 13.61
N THR A 17 -12.64 -8.91 14.43
CA THR A 17 -11.24 -8.54 14.37
C THR A 17 -10.83 -8.80 12.92
N PRO A 18 -10.44 -7.80 12.11
CA PRO A 18 -9.88 -8.10 10.81
C PRO A 18 -8.65 -8.96 11.09
N VAL A 19 -8.70 -10.21 10.62
CA VAL A 19 -7.52 -11.05 10.59
C VAL A 19 -6.53 -10.33 9.69
N SER A 20 -5.54 -9.66 10.28
CA SER A 20 -4.50 -8.93 9.56
C SER A 20 -3.53 -9.93 8.93
N THR A 21 -4.04 -10.68 7.94
CA THR A 21 -3.25 -11.38 6.94
C THR A 21 -3.25 -10.50 5.69
N GLU A 22 -2.88 -9.22 5.83
CA GLU A 22 -2.67 -8.35 4.66
C GLU A 22 -1.37 -8.82 4.00
N ALA A 23 -1.50 -9.84 3.14
CA ALA A 23 -0.43 -10.22 2.23
C ALA A 23 0.02 -8.94 1.51
N ASP A 24 1.33 -8.68 1.55
CA ASP A 24 1.89 -7.50 0.90
C ASP A 24 1.43 -7.48 -0.57
N ARG A 25 0.85 -6.36 -0.99
CA ARG A 25 0.17 -6.27 -2.29
C ARG A 25 1.02 -5.48 -3.27
N MET A 26 0.97 -5.92 -4.53
CA MET A 26 1.67 -5.25 -5.62
C MET A 26 0.85 -4.09 -6.18
N ILE A 27 1.44 -2.90 -6.21
CA ILE A 27 0.83 -1.65 -6.70
C ILE A 27 1.42 -1.21 -8.03
N ASN A 28 0.63 -0.50 -8.83
CA ASN A 28 1.07 0.04 -10.13
C ASN A 28 1.62 1.48 -9.98
N ASP A 29 2.19 2.01 -11.05
CA ASP A 29 2.80 3.34 -11.07
C ASP A 29 1.82 4.49 -10.77
N ARG A 30 0.54 4.36 -11.18
CA ARG A 30 -0.50 5.34 -10.84
C ARG A 30 -0.75 5.38 -9.34
N GLU A 31 -0.80 4.22 -8.69
CA GLU A 31 -1.01 4.13 -7.25
C GLU A 31 0.22 4.61 -6.47
N VAL A 32 1.44 4.27 -6.90
CA VAL A 32 2.68 4.83 -6.34
C VAL A 32 2.66 6.36 -6.42
N ALA A 33 2.33 6.92 -7.58
CA ALA A 33 2.27 8.36 -7.78
C ALA A 33 1.21 9.03 -6.88
N HIS A 34 0.06 8.38 -6.70
CA HIS A 34 -0.99 8.85 -5.82
C HIS A 34 -0.57 8.84 -4.35
N LEU A 35 0.08 7.77 -3.88
CA LEU A 35 0.60 7.67 -2.51
C LEU A 35 1.61 8.75 -2.18
N LEU A 36 2.45 9.10 -3.16
CA LEU A 36 3.51 10.09 -3.01
C LEU A 36 3.05 11.53 -3.28
N GLY A 37 1.86 11.74 -3.84
CA GLY A 37 1.38 13.06 -4.24
C GLY A 37 2.20 13.70 -5.38
N VAL A 38 2.74 12.88 -6.28
CA VAL A 38 3.67 13.31 -7.36
C VAL A 38 3.17 12.90 -8.74
N SER A 39 3.87 13.36 -9.79
CA SER A 39 3.62 12.93 -11.16
C SER A 39 4.00 11.45 -11.38
N ARG A 40 3.33 10.76 -12.31
CA ARG A 40 3.61 9.35 -12.64
C ARG A 40 5.04 9.08 -13.11
N SER A 41 5.70 10.04 -13.73
CA SER A 41 7.07 9.88 -14.23
C SER A 41 8.12 9.93 -13.14
N TRP A 42 7.83 10.58 -12.01
CA TRP A 42 8.82 10.84 -10.97
C TRP A 42 9.32 9.57 -10.25
N PRO A 43 8.46 8.60 -9.85
CA PRO A 43 8.92 7.33 -9.29
C PRO A 43 9.84 6.55 -10.24
N TRP A 44 9.58 6.62 -11.54
CA TRP A 44 10.45 6.00 -12.55
C TRP A 44 11.82 6.66 -12.64
N THR A 45 11.88 8.00 -12.58
CA THR A 45 13.15 8.73 -12.54
C THR A 45 13.97 8.30 -11.33
N LEU A 46 13.39 8.27 -10.14
CA LEU A 46 14.12 7.85 -8.93
C LEU A 46 14.53 6.38 -8.97
N ALA A 47 13.67 5.50 -9.47
CA ALA A 47 14.00 4.08 -9.61
C ALA A 47 15.19 3.87 -10.57
N ARG A 48 15.27 4.64 -11.65
CA ARG A 48 16.42 4.64 -12.58
C ARG A 48 17.69 5.17 -11.93
N GLU A 49 17.56 6.13 -11.02
CA GLU A 49 18.68 6.67 -10.23
C GLU A 49 19.06 5.78 -9.03
N GLY A 50 18.38 4.66 -8.80
CA GLY A 50 18.60 3.80 -7.64
C GLY A 50 18.19 4.44 -6.31
N LYS A 51 17.38 5.50 -6.34
CA LYS A 51 16.95 6.26 -5.15
C LYS A 51 15.56 5.89 -4.65
N PHE A 52 14.94 4.88 -5.26
CA PHE A 52 13.60 4.42 -4.95
C PHE A 52 13.53 2.90 -5.14
N PRO A 53 12.60 2.18 -4.48
CA PRO A 53 12.43 0.75 -4.65
C PRO A 53 12.38 0.32 -6.12
N ALA A 54 13.14 -0.72 -6.45
CA ALA A 54 13.26 -1.20 -7.81
C ALA A 54 11.92 -1.75 -8.32
N PRO A 55 11.48 -1.37 -9.53
CA PRO A 55 10.28 -1.95 -10.14
C PRO A 55 10.45 -3.44 -10.44
N ILE A 56 9.42 -4.21 -10.15
CA ILE A 56 9.34 -5.65 -10.44
C ILE A 56 8.64 -5.85 -11.77
N LYS A 57 9.35 -6.39 -12.76
CA LYS A 57 8.82 -6.72 -14.08
C LYS A 57 8.13 -8.08 -14.05
N ILE A 58 6.80 -8.09 -14.12
CA ILE A 58 5.99 -9.31 -14.18
C ILE A 58 5.88 -9.81 -15.62
N SER A 59 5.72 -8.89 -16.57
CA SER A 59 5.68 -9.19 -18.01
C SER A 59 6.20 -8.02 -18.83
N HIS A 60 6.24 -8.15 -20.15
CA HIS A 60 6.70 -7.08 -21.04
C HIS A 60 5.95 -5.74 -20.85
N ARG A 61 4.67 -5.78 -20.48
CA ARG A 61 3.81 -4.59 -20.29
C ARG A 61 3.34 -4.41 -18.84
N CYS A 62 3.82 -5.22 -17.90
CA CYS A 62 3.36 -5.17 -16.51
C CYS A 62 4.55 -5.05 -15.56
N THR A 63 4.63 -3.91 -14.89
CA THR A 63 5.63 -3.60 -13.88
C THR A 63 4.93 -3.10 -12.62
N ARG A 64 5.40 -3.52 -11.45
CA ARG A 64 4.77 -3.27 -10.15
C ARG A 64 5.81 -2.99 -9.07
N TRP A 65 5.35 -2.45 -7.95
CA TRP A 65 6.10 -2.33 -6.71
C TRP A 65 5.38 -3.05 -5.58
N TRP A 66 6.12 -3.53 -4.60
CA TRP A 66 5.54 -3.91 -3.32
C TRP A 66 5.08 -2.67 -2.57
N LEU A 67 3.86 -2.70 -2.03
CA LEU A 67 3.35 -1.61 -1.21
C LEU A 67 4.22 -1.41 0.03
N SER A 68 4.69 -2.51 0.65
CA SER A 68 5.61 -2.45 1.79
C SER A 68 6.88 -1.66 1.48
N SER A 69 7.57 -1.95 0.37
CA SER A 69 8.80 -1.26 -0.01
C SER A 69 8.57 0.23 -0.27
N VAL A 70 7.44 0.59 -0.89
CA VAL A 70 7.10 2.00 -1.11
C VAL A 70 6.81 2.72 0.22
N ARG A 71 6.10 2.06 1.14
CA ARG A 71 5.84 2.59 2.49
C ARG A 71 7.12 2.73 3.33
N GLU A 72 8.02 1.76 3.22
CA GLU A 72 9.34 1.80 3.86
C GLU A 72 10.15 3.00 3.37
N TRP A 73 10.20 3.22 2.05
CA TRP A 73 10.83 4.40 1.47
C TRP A 73 10.15 5.71 1.95
N MET A 74 8.81 5.73 2.06
CA MET A 74 8.08 6.91 2.55
C MET A 74 8.37 7.24 4.02
N ALA A 75 8.70 6.23 4.84
CA ALA A 75 8.96 6.43 6.26
C ALA A 75 10.26 7.21 6.50
N ASP A 76 11.29 6.94 5.70
CA ASP A 76 12.55 7.68 5.72
C ASP A 76 13.24 7.64 4.34
N PRO A 77 12.90 8.56 3.42
CA PRO A 77 13.46 8.57 2.07
C PRO A 77 14.98 8.71 2.04
N GLN A 78 15.54 9.53 2.94
CA GLN A 78 16.98 9.80 2.99
C GLN A 78 17.75 8.61 3.56
N GLY A 79 17.28 8.03 4.68
CA GLY A 79 17.89 6.85 5.27
C GLY A 79 17.78 5.63 4.36
N TRP A 80 16.63 5.45 3.70
CA TRP A 80 16.45 4.40 2.70
C TRP A 80 17.46 4.54 1.56
N GLN A 81 17.61 5.75 1.01
CA GLN A 81 18.57 6.01 -0.06
C GLN A 81 20.02 5.80 0.38
N ALA A 82 20.39 6.22 1.59
CA ALA A 82 21.74 6.00 2.11
C ALA A 82 22.07 4.51 2.24
N ALA A 83 21.11 3.69 2.68
CA ALA A 83 21.27 2.25 2.84
C ALA A 83 21.27 1.48 1.51
N ASN A 84 20.59 2.00 0.48
CA ASN A 84 20.38 1.31 -0.81
C ASN A 84 21.14 1.94 -1.98
N LYS A 85 22.07 2.86 -1.73
CA LYS A 85 22.94 3.42 -2.78
C LYS A 85 23.74 2.29 -3.43
N VAL A 86 23.42 2.00 -4.69
CA VAL A 86 24.23 1.12 -5.53
C VAL A 86 25.52 1.88 -5.86
N ALA A 87 26.66 1.31 -5.48
CA ALA A 87 28.01 1.86 -5.70
C ALA A 87 28.40 1.86 -7.18
#